data_AF-A0A1T5FR28-F1
#
_entry.id   AF-A0A1T5FR28-F1
#
_cell.length_a   1.000
_cell.length_b   1.000
_cell.length_c   1.000
_cell.angle_alpha   90.00
_cell.angle_beta   90.00
_cell.angle_gamma   90.00
#
_symmetry.space_group_name_H-M   'P 1'
#
loop_
_entity.id
_entity.type
_entity.pdbx_description
1 polymer ?
#
loop_
_entity_poly.entity_id
_entity_poly.type
_entity_poly.pdbx_seq_one_letter_code
_entity_poly.pdbx_strand_id
1 'polypeptide(L)' 'MFGLGLSIFILGFGIFLKVTKHPGFAPSKRFAWLFIILGILTTAGKIFLLMTQK' A
#
# COMPACT_ATOMS: atom_id res chain seq x y z
N MET A 1 -0.93 15.78 9.22
CA MET A 1 -0.27 14.55 9.72
C MET A 1 -1.13 13.27 9.53
N PHE A 2 -2.12 13.26 8.63
CA PHE A 2 -3.04 12.12 8.44
C PHE A 2 -2.61 11.16 7.31
N GLY A 3 -2.11 11.69 6.19
CA GLY A 3 -1.81 10.87 5.00
C GLY A 3 -0.58 9.95 5.09
N LEU A 4 0.37 10.20 5.99
CA LEU A 4 1.51 9.29 6.20
C LEU A 4 1.11 8.05 7.03
N GLY A 5 0.31 8.25 8.09
CA GLY A 5 -0.22 7.14 8.88
C GLY A 5 -1.12 6.21 8.06
N LEU A 6 -1.98 6.79 7.21
CA LEU A 6 -2.84 6.04 6.28
C LEU A 6 -2.04 5.20 5.27
N SER A 7 -0.96 5.76 4.72
CA SER A 7 -0.07 5.07 3.80
C SER A 7 0.62 3.87 4.47
N ILE A 8 1.13 4.05 5.69
CA ILE A 8 1.76 2.96 6.46
C ILE A 8 0.72 1.87 6.79
N PHE A 9 -0.49 2.26 7.18
CA PHE A 9 -1.57 1.31 7.50
C PHE A 9 -2.00 0.48 6.28
N ILE A 10 -2.14 1.11 5.11
CA ILE A 10 -2.47 0.45 3.85
C ILE A 10 -1.35 -0.50 3.40
N LEU A 11 -0.08 -0.09 3.54
CA LEU A 11 1.07 -0.95 3.23
C LEU A 11 1.12 -2.17 4.17
N GLY A 12 0.93 -1.96 5.47
CA GLY A 12 0.87 -3.04 6.46
C GLY A 12 -0.28 -4.01 6.19
N PHE A 13 -1.47 -3.48 5.86
CA PHE A 13 -2.64 -4.29 5.51
C PHE A 13 -2.43 -5.08 4.21
N GLY A 14 -1.80 -4.49 3.19
CA GLY A 14 -1.41 -5.19 1.97
C GLY A 14 -0.41 -6.33 2.22
N ILE A 15 0.58 -6.12 3.08
CA ILE A 15 1.53 -7.16 3.50
C ILE A 15 0.81 -8.25 4.31
N PHE A 16 -0.08 -7.89 5.22
CA PHE A 16 -0.88 -8.83 6.01
C PHE A 16 -1.74 -9.75 5.13
N LEU A 17 -2.42 -9.19 4.12
CA LEU A 17 -3.19 -9.95 3.14
C LEU A 17 -2.29 -10.86 2.27
N LYS A 18 -1.04 -10.46 2.01
CA LYS A 18 -0.06 -11.28 1.27
C LYS A 18 0.48 -12.45 2.11
N VAL A 19 0.75 -12.22 3.39
CA VAL A 19 1.27 -13.22 4.35
C VAL A 19 0.20 -14.24 4.71
N THR A 20 -1.06 -13.81 4.83
CA THR A 20 -2.19 -14.70 5.14
C THR A 20 -2.44 -15.68 3.99
N LYS A 21 -2.15 -16.97 4.24
CA LYS A 21 -2.32 -18.09 3.28
C LYS A 21 -3.64 -18.87 3.48
N HIS A 22 -4.71 -18.21 3.95
CA HIS A 22 -6.02 -18.86 4.03
C HIS A 22 -6.64 -19.04 2.64
N PRO A 23 -7.15 -20.24 2.29
CA PRO A 23 -7.72 -20.52 0.96
C PRO A 23 -8.96 -19.68 0.62
N GLY A 24 -9.70 -19.20 1.64
CA GLY A 24 -10.80 -18.24 1.46
C GLY A 24 -10.38 -16.84 0.98
N PHE A 25 -9.09 -16.50 1.04
CA PHE A 25 -8.52 -15.21 0.58
C PHE A 25 -7.84 -15.32 -0.79
N ALA A 26 -7.99 -16.42 -1.52
CA ALA A 26 -7.47 -16.59 -2.87
C ALA A 26 -7.83 -15.44 -3.84
N PRO A 27 -9.09 -14.93 -3.89
CA PRO A 27 -9.41 -13.74 -4.70
C PRO A 27 -8.84 -12.45 -4.08
N SER A 28 -8.83 -12.32 -2.75
CA SER A 28 -8.31 -11.15 -2.03
C SER A 28 -6.80 -10.98 -2.17
N LYS A 29 -6.05 -12.05 -2.48
CA LYS A 29 -4.61 -11.99 -2.78
C LYS A 29 -4.28 -11.18 -4.03
N ARG A 30 -5.16 -11.17 -5.03
CA ARG A 30 -5.02 -10.26 -6.19
C ARG A 30 -5.20 -8.80 -5.79
N PHE A 31 -6.15 -8.52 -4.90
CA PHE A 31 -6.34 -7.17 -4.34
C PHE A 31 -5.19 -6.75 -3.42
N ALA A 32 -4.56 -7.68 -2.70
CA ALA A 32 -3.38 -7.38 -1.89
C ALA A 32 -2.25 -6.76 -2.72
N TRP A 33 -2.04 -7.23 -3.96
CA TRP A 33 -1.06 -6.67 -4.86
C TRP A 33 -1.42 -5.25 -5.33
N LEU A 34 -2.71 -4.99 -5.58
CA LEU A 34 -3.22 -3.65 -5.87
C LEU A 34 -2.98 -2.68 -4.71
N PHE A 35 -3.28 -3.07 -3.46
CA PHE A 35 -3.04 -2.23 -2.28
C PHE A 35 -1.56 -1.93 -2.06
N ILE A 36 -0.67 -2.90 -2.28
CA ILE A 36 0.79 -2.70 -2.21
C ILE A 36 1.25 -1.72 -3.29
N ILE A 37 0.81 -1.89 -4.54
CA ILE A 37 1.12 -0.99 -5.64
C ILE A 37 0.61 0.42 -5.34
N LEU A 38 -0.64 0.56 -4.87
CA LEU A 38 -1.23 1.85 -4.55
C LEU A 38 -0.47 2.56 -3.43
N GLY A 39 -0.08 1.82 -2.39
CA GLY A 39 0.73 2.32 -1.29
C GLY A 39 2.09 2.83 -1.76
N ILE A 40 2.81 2.04 -2.56
CA ILE A 40 4.10 2.45 -3.14
C ILE A 40 3.93 3.66 -4.05
N LEU A 41 2.92 3.66 -4.92
CA LEU A 41 2.67 4.73 -5.88
C LEU A 41 2.32 6.05 -5.19
N THR A 42 1.51 6.00 -4.13
CA THR A 42 1.20 7.19 -3.34
C THR A 42 2.41 7.70 -2.56
N THR A 43 3.20 6.83 -1.94
CA THR A 43 4.44 7.24 -1.25
C THR A 43 5.45 7.84 -2.23
N ALA A 44 5.68 7.18 -3.36
CA ALA A 44 6.59 7.64 -4.41
C ALA A 44 6.13 8.97 -5.03
N GLY A 45 4.85 9.11 -5.35
CA GLY A 45 4.28 10.35 -5.88
C GLY A 45 4.41 11.51 -4.90
N LYS A 46 4.26 11.25 -3.59
CA LYS A 46 4.44 12.27 -2.55
C LYS A 46 5.90 12.71 -2.42
N ILE A 47 6.85 11.77 -2.48
CA ILE A 47 8.29 12.05 -2.48
C ILE A 47 8.68 12.83 -3.74
N PHE A 48 8.14 12.44 -4.89
CA PHE A 48 8.39 13.11 -6.18
C PHE A 48 7.87 14.55 -6.17
N LEU A 49 6.64 14.77 -5.71
CA LEU A 49 6.09 16.12 -5.54
C LEU A 49 6.92 16.97 -4.58
N LEU A 50 7.40 16.39 -3.46
CA LEU A 50 8.29 17.08 -2.53
C LEU A 50 9.66 17.44 -3.14
N MET A 51 10.19 16.63 -4.07
CA MET A 51 11.43 16.95 -4.79
C MET A 51 11.22 17.98 -5.91
N THR A 52 10.10 17.89 -6.65
CA THR A 52 9.77 18.81 -7.76
C THR A 52 9.35 20.21 -7.28
N GLN A 53 8.83 20.34 -6.06
CA GLN A 53 8.45 21.63 -5.46
C GLN A 53 9.60 22.33 -4.72
N LYS A 54 10.84 21.89 -4.94
CA LYS A 54 12.06 22.44 -4.34
C LYS A 54 12.82 23.28 -5.35
#